data_AF-A0A9E5UQ26-F1
#
_entry.id   AF-A0A9E5UQ26-F1
#
_cell.length_a   1.000
_cell.length_b   1.000
_cell.length_c   1.000
_cell.angle_alpha   90.00
_cell.angle_beta   90.00
_cell.angle_gamma   90.00
#
_symmetry.space_group_name_H-M   'P 1'
#
loop_
_entity.id
_entity.type
_entity.pdbx_description
1 polymer ?
#
loop_
_entity_poly.entity_id
_entity_poly.type
_entity_poly.pdbx_seq_one_letter_code
_entity_poly.pdbx_strand_id
1 'polypeptide(L)' 'MQWTPEAEACLKEVPFFVRPAVRRKLEKYAELKGISEITPEIYAEAKAKFGDKE' A
#
# COMPACT_ATOMS: atom_id res chain seq x y z
N MET A 1 -9.63 -4.31 -6.01
CA MET A 1 -8.64 -4.88 -5.07
C MET A 1 -9.29 -5.11 -3.71
N GLN A 2 -9.18 -6.34 -3.18
CA GLN A 2 -9.45 -6.61 -1.77
C GLN A 2 -8.32 -6.04 -0.92
N TRP A 3 -8.61 -5.47 0.24
CA TRP A 3 -7.58 -5.05 1.18
C TRP A 3 -7.69 -5.94 2.40
N THR A 4 -6.56 -6.44 2.85
CA THR A 4 -6.51 -7.16 4.11
C THR A 4 -6.72 -6.20 5.28
N PRO A 5 -7.33 -6.67 6.39
CA PRO A 5 -7.53 -5.84 7.58
C PRO A 5 -6.19 -5.28 8.12
N GLU A 6 -5.09 -6.02 7.96
CA GLU A 6 -3.74 -5.59 8.32
C GLU A 6 -3.24 -4.44 7.43
N ALA A 7 -3.43 -4.52 6.11
CA ALA A 7 -3.07 -3.44 5.20
C ALA A 7 -3.95 -2.17 5.42
N GLU A 8 -5.24 -2.35 5.73
CA GLU A 8 -6.13 -1.24 6.09
C GLU A 8 -5.72 -0.58 7.41
N ALA A 9 -5.30 -1.35 8.42
CA ALA A 9 -4.79 -0.82 9.68
C ALA A 9 -3.55 0.05 9.44
N CYS A 10 -2.60 -0.44 8.64
CA CYS A 10 -1.42 0.32 8.21
C CYS A 10 -1.78 1.62 7.46
N LEU A 11 -2.75 1.57 6.53
CA LEU A 11 -3.27 2.76 5.85
C LEU A 11 -3.93 3.74 6.82
N LYS A 12 -4.55 3.23 7.89
CA LYS A 12 -5.22 4.06 8.91
C LYS A 12 -4.22 4.91 9.68
N GLU A 13 -3.05 4.37 9.96
CA GLU A 13 -1.94 5.10 10.61
C GLU A 13 -1.31 6.16 9.70
N VAL A 14 -1.41 5.99 8.38
CA VAL A 14 -0.90 6.97 7.42
C VAL A 14 -1.78 8.23 7.38
N PRO A 15 -1.17 9.43 7.37
CA PRO A 15 -1.89 10.68 7.23
C PRO A 15 -2.77 10.74 5.96
N PHE A 16 -3.91 11.42 6.05
CA PHE A 16 -4.91 11.44 4.97
C PHE A 16 -4.38 11.95 3.62
N PHE A 17 -3.36 12.81 3.61
CA PHE A 17 -2.75 13.35 2.39
C PHE A 17 -1.88 12.32 1.65
N VAL A 18 -1.27 11.37 2.38
CA VAL A 18 -0.46 10.28 1.79
C VAL A 18 -1.28 9.03 1.49
N ARG A 19 -2.42 8.81 2.18
CA ARG A 19 -3.33 7.68 1.92
C ARG A 19 -3.65 7.45 0.43
N PRO A 20 -4.13 8.44 -0.36
CA PRO A 20 -4.47 8.20 -1.76
C PRO A 20 -3.24 7.89 -2.63
N ALA A 21 -2.06 8.43 -2.28
CA ALA A 21 -0.82 8.13 -2.98
C ALA A 21 -0.36 6.69 -2.72
N VAL A 22 -0.39 6.26 -1.46
CA VAL A 22 -0.04 4.89 -1.03
C VAL A 22 -1.01 3.89 -1.65
N ARG A 23 -2.32 4.15 -1.58
CA ARG A 23 -3.38 3.30 -2.15
C ARG A 23 -3.19 3.08 -3.65
N ARG A 24 -3.00 4.16 -4.44
CA ARG A 24 -2.77 4.05 -5.89
C ARG A 24 -1.53 3.25 -6.24
N LYS A 25 -0.42 3.43 -5.50
CA LYS A 25 0.81 2.69 -5.78
C LYS A 25 0.67 1.22 -5.43
N LEU A 26 -0.04 0.89 -4.36
CA LEU A 26 -0.35 -0.48 -3.99
C LEU A 26 -1.25 -1.17 -5.00
N GLU A 27 -2.29 -0.48 -5.46
CA GLU A 27 -3.14 -0.99 -6.54
C GLU A 27 -2.31 -1.23 -7.80
N LYS A 28 -1.47 -0.29 -8.20
CA LYS A 28 -0.61 -0.46 -9.38
C LYS A 28 0.41 -1.60 -9.22
N TYR A 29 0.97 -1.77 -8.03
CA TYR A 29 1.91 -2.85 -7.74
C TYR A 29 1.24 -4.22 -7.75
N ALA A 30 0.05 -4.32 -7.14
CA ALA A 30 -0.73 -5.53 -7.13
C ALA A 30 -1.21 -5.90 -8.54
N GLU A 31 -1.69 -4.94 -9.31
CA GLU A 31 -2.07 -5.13 -10.71
C GLU A 31 -0.91 -5.67 -11.56
N LEU A 32 0.29 -5.12 -11.41
CA LEU A 32 1.50 -5.61 -12.10
C LEU A 32 1.90 -7.03 -11.71
N LYS A 33 1.68 -7.43 -10.45
CA LYS A 33 1.93 -8.80 -9.98
C LYS A 33 0.74 -9.75 -10.23
N GLY A 34 -0.38 -9.28 -10.77
CA GLY A 34 -1.61 -10.06 -10.89
C GLY A 34 -2.28 -10.39 -9.55
N ILE A 35 -1.95 -9.62 -8.52
CA ILE A 35 -2.46 -9.78 -7.17
C ILE A 35 -3.79 -9.04 -7.04
N SER A 36 -4.83 -9.77 -6.62
CA SER A 36 -6.17 -9.20 -6.39
C SER A 36 -6.38 -8.65 -4.97
N GLU A 37 -5.46 -8.95 -4.05
CA GLU A 37 -5.53 -8.64 -2.62
C GLU A 37 -4.30 -7.87 -2.12
N ILE A 38 -4.51 -6.72 -1.49
CA ILE A 38 -3.46 -5.91 -0.88
C ILE A 38 -3.18 -6.45 0.52
N THR A 39 -2.03 -7.12 0.66
CA THR A 39 -1.51 -7.63 1.92
C THR A 39 -0.56 -6.62 2.58
N PRO A 40 -0.29 -6.74 3.90
CA PRO A 40 0.71 -5.92 4.57
C PRO A 40 2.12 -6.10 3.99
N GLU A 41 2.42 -7.22 3.32
CA GLU A 41 3.69 -7.41 2.61
C GLU A 41 3.82 -6.47 1.40
N ILE A 42 2.76 -6.39 0.57
CA ILE A 42 2.70 -5.45 -0.55
C ILE A 42 2.78 -4.01 -0.04
N TYR A 43 2.10 -3.73 1.08
CA TYR A 43 2.19 -2.46 1.81
C TYR A 43 3.61 -2.14 2.27
N ALA A 44 4.32 -3.10 2.86
CA ALA A 44 5.68 -2.94 3.36
C ALA A 44 6.68 -2.75 2.21
N GLU A 45 6.60 -3.55 1.14
CA GLU A 45 7.42 -3.39 -0.08
C GLU A 45 7.23 -2.00 -0.70
N ALA A 46 5.98 -1.54 -0.81
CA ALA A 46 5.65 -0.21 -1.27
C ALA A 46 6.21 0.87 -0.33
N LYS A 47 5.94 0.77 0.97
CA LYS A 47 6.41 1.72 1.98
C LYS A 47 7.93 1.85 1.98
N ALA A 48 8.66 0.73 1.90
CA ALA A 48 10.12 0.73 1.80
C ALA A 48 10.62 1.50 0.57
N LYS A 49 9.94 1.38 -0.58
CA LYS A 49 10.25 2.17 -1.77
C LYS A 49 9.84 3.65 -1.70
N PHE A 50 9.03 4.06 -0.72
CA PHE A 50 8.53 5.44 -0.60
C PHE A 50 9.03 6.21 0.62
N GLY A 51 9.53 5.52 1.64
CA GLY A 51 10.16 6.13 2.82
C GLY A 51 11.59 6.62 2.59
N ASP A 52 12.21 6.25 1.46
CA ASP A 52 13.54 6.71 1.08
C ASP A 52 13.43 7.93 0.17
N LYS A 53 13.22 9.08 0.78
CA LYS A 53 13.64 10.38 0.25
C LYS A 53 13.91 11.29 1.44
N GLU A 54 15.14 11.20 1.90
CA GLU A 54 15.84 12.29 2.60
C GLU A 54 15.91 13.53 1.69
#